data_AF-A0A7J4UY05-F1
#
_entry.id   AF-A0A7J4UY05-F1
#
_cell.length_a   1.000
_cell.length_b   1.000
_cell.length_c   1.000
_cell.angle_alpha   90.00
_cell.angle_beta   90.00
_cell.angle_gamma   90.00
#
_symmetry.space_group_name_H-M   'P 1'
#
loop_
_entity.id
_entity.type
_entity.pdbx_description
1 polymer ?
#
loop_
_entity_poly.entity_id
_entity_poly.type
_entity_poly.pdbx_seq_one_letter_code
_entity_poly.pdbx_strand_id
1 'polypeptide(L)' 'MARRKEKKAKTPRKVLTCPQCGSADLYYEAALITGYKYHCKKCNYIGAFVIEKEIEDDAGG' A
#
# COMPACT_ATOMS: atom_id res chain seq x y z
N MET A 1 1.69 -4.84 41.34
CA MET A 1 2.53 -4.82 40.12
C MET A 1 1.62 -4.96 38.89
N ALA A 2 1.10 -3.86 38.32
CA ALA A 2 0.11 -3.89 37.24
C ALA A 2 0.77 -4.04 35.86
N ARG A 3 0.60 -5.18 35.18
CA ARG A 3 1.01 -5.38 33.77
C ARG A 3 0.03 -4.65 32.85
N ARG A 4 0.37 -3.41 32.47
CA ARG A 4 -0.31 -2.67 31.39
C ARG A 4 -0.01 -3.37 30.07
N LYS A 5 -0.95 -4.18 29.59
CA LYS A 5 -0.91 -4.80 28.26
C LYS A 5 -1.01 -3.67 27.22
N GLU A 6 0.08 -3.45 26.51
CA GLU A 6 0.20 -2.55 25.37
C GLU A 6 -0.76 -3.03 24.27
N LYS A 7 -1.94 -2.41 24.20
CA LYS A 7 -2.89 -2.64 23.12
C LYS A 7 -2.25 -2.10 21.84
N LYS A 8 -1.56 -2.96 21.08
CA LYS A 8 -1.08 -2.67 19.73
C LYS A 8 -2.28 -2.19 18.92
N ALA A 9 -2.32 -0.89 18.64
CA ALA A 9 -3.33 -0.29 17.79
C ALA A 9 -3.27 -0.97 16.42
N LYS A 10 -4.31 -1.75 16.10
CA LYS A 10 -4.58 -2.24 14.75
C LYS A 10 -4.96 -1.03 13.90
N THR A 11 -3.97 -0.31 13.38
CA THR A 11 -4.22 0.69 12.35
C THR A 11 -4.55 -0.06 11.06
N PRO A 12 -5.74 0.15 10.46
CA PRO A 12 -6.04 -0.40 9.14
C PRO A 12 -5.00 0.13 8.15
N ARG A 13 -4.24 -0.77 7.53
CA ARG A 13 -3.22 -0.39 6.56
C ARG A 13 -3.87 -0.36 5.18
N LYS A 14 -4.06 0.83 4.62
CA LYS A 14 -4.40 0.99 3.20
C LYS A 14 -3.15 0.68 2.40
N VAL A 15 -3.18 -0.37 1.58
CA VAL A 15 -2.03 -0.81 0.77
C VAL A 15 -2.33 -0.52 -0.69
N LEU A 16 -1.48 0.31 -1.31
CA LEU A 16 -1.51 0.58 -2.74
C LEU A 16 -0.79 -0.56 -3.45
N THR A 17 -1.44 -1.13 -4.47
CA THR A 17 -0.97 -2.34 -5.15
C THR A 17 -0.97 -2.16 -6.66
N CYS A 18 0.04 -2.71 -7.34
CA CYS A 18 0.13 -2.67 -8.79
C CYS A 18 -0.94 -3.56 -9.43
N PRO A 19 -1.68 -3.07 -10.45
CA PRO A 19 -2.70 -3.87 -11.14
C PRO A 19 -2.14 -5.02 -11.98
N GLN A 20 -0.87 -4.95 -12.38
CA GLN A 20 -0.28 -5.92 -13.29
C GLN A 20 0.40 -7.10 -12.58
N CYS A 21 0.97 -6.87 -11.38
CA CYS A 21 1.71 -7.90 -10.64
C CYS A 21 1.24 -8.10 -9.19
N GLY A 22 0.33 -7.25 -8.69
CA GLY A 22 -0.13 -7.32 -7.31
C GLY A 22 0.93 -6.97 -6.27
N SER A 23 2.06 -6.36 -6.66
CA SER A 23 3.08 -5.89 -5.71
C SER A 23 2.71 -4.52 -5.15
N ALA A 24 2.95 -4.32 -3.85
CA ALA A 24 2.80 -3.02 -3.19
C ALA A 24 4.04 -2.10 -3.35
N ASP A 25 5.06 -2.60 -4.03
CA ASP A 25 6.30 -1.87 -4.36
C ASP A 25 6.08 -0.88 -5.53
N LEU A 26 5.24 0.12 -5.29
CA LEU A 26 4.99 1.26 -6.17
C LEU A 26 5.69 2.49 -5.60
N TYR A 27 6.32 3.28 -6.48
CA TYR A 27 6.86 4.58 -6.11
C TYR A 27 6.28 5.67 -7.00
N TYR A 28 6.23 6.86 -6.43
CA TYR A 28 5.68 8.02 -7.10
C TYR A 28 6.75 8.64 -8.00
N GLU A 29 6.49 8.71 -9.30
CA GLU A 29 7.29 9.45 -10.27
C GLU A 29 6.58 10.74 -10.63
N ALA A 30 7.13 11.85 -10.14
CA ALA A 30 6.71 13.19 -10.50
C ALA A 30 7.17 13.50 -11.92
N ALA A 31 6.35 13.15 -12.93
CA ALA A 31 6.62 13.54 -14.29
C ALA A 31 6.16 14.99 -14.49
N LEU A 32 7.11 15.92 -14.48
CA LEU A 32 6.95 17.38 -14.60
C LEU A 32 5.99 17.87 -15.71
N ILE A 33 5.64 17.01 -16.67
CA ILE A 33 4.79 17.31 -17.82
C ILE A 33 3.51 16.46 -17.88
N THR A 34 3.51 15.22 -17.37
CA THR A 34 2.38 14.27 -17.52
C THR A 34 1.69 13.88 -16.21
N GLY A 35 2.04 14.52 -15.10
CA GLY A 35 1.32 14.41 -13.82
C GLY A 35 1.76 13.22 -12.95
N TYR A 36 0.91 12.94 -11.96
CA TYR A 36 1.07 11.92 -10.91
C TYR A 36 1.12 10.51 -11.53
N LYS A 37 2.32 9.92 -11.67
CA LYS A 37 2.50 8.55 -12.16
C LYS A 37 3.07 7.66 -11.06
N TYR A 38 2.54 6.46 -10.96
CA TYR A 38 3.08 5.40 -10.13
C TYR A 38 3.89 4.45 -11.00
N HIS A 39 5.11 4.16 -10.55
CA HIS A 39 5.98 3.19 -11.20
C HIS A 39 6.19 1.99 -10.26
N CYS A 40 5.87 0.79 -10.75
CA CYS A 40 6.12 -0.45 -10.03
C CYS A 40 7.54 -0.97 -10.30
N LYS A 41 8.32 -1.20 -9.24
CA LYS A 41 9.69 -1.76 -9.36
C LYS A 41 9.74 -3.23 -9.77
N LYS A 42 8.62 -3.96 -9.68
CA LYS A 42 8.58 -5.41 -9.93
C LYS A 42 8.27 -5.76 -11.39
N CYS A 43 7.29 -5.10 -11.99
CA CYS A 43 6.84 -5.40 -13.35
C CYS A 43 7.01 -4.22 -14.31
N ASN A 44 7.63 -3.13 -13.84
CA ASN A 44 7.85 -1.92 -14.63
C ASN A 44 6.55 -1.25 -15.14
N TYR A 45 5.43 -1.49 -14.46
CA TYR A 45 4.15 -0.82 -14.72
C TYR A 45 4.29 0.67 -14.39
N ILE A 46 3.92 1.54 -15.33
CA ILE A 46 3.97 3.00 -15.17
C ILE A 46 2.59 3.57 -15.52
N GLY A 47 1.91 4.18 -14.55
CA GLY A 47 0.60 4.78 -14.78
C GLY A 47 0.01 5.42 -13.54
N ALA A 48 -1.05 6.20 -13.72
CA ALA A 48 -1.79 6.79 -12.61
C ALA A 48 -2.73 5.78 -11.90
N PHE A 49 -2.86 4.57 -12.43
CA PHE A 49 -3.83 3.58 -11.96
C PHE A 49 -3.18 2.60 -10.98
N VAL A 50 -3.69 2.58 -9.76
CA VAL A 50 -3.22 1.73 -8.66
C VAL A 50 -4.44 1.16 -7.93
N ILE A 51 -4.29 -0.03 -7.35
CA ILE A 51 -5.36 -0.70 -6.63
C ILE A 51 -5.16 -0.45 -5.13
N GLU A 52 -6.04 0.32 -4.51
CA GLU A 52 -6.12 0.42 -3.07
C GLU A 52 -6.81 -0.82 -2.50
N LYS A 53 -6.12 -1.52 -1.59
CA LYS A 53 -6.69 -2.59 -0.78
C LYS A 53 -6.70 -2.17 0.68
N GLU A 54 -7.88 -2.18 1.26
CA GLU A 54 -8.07 -2.09 2.70
C GLU A 54 -7.88 -3.50 3.27
N ILE A 55 -6.71 -3.77 3.86
CA ILE A 55 -6.53 -4.95 4.70
C ILE A 55 -7.04 -4.62 6.09
N GLU A 56 -8.30 -4.97 6.34
CA GLU A 56 -8.76 -5.28 7.69
C GLU A 56 -8.02 -6.54 8.12
N ASP A 57 -7.03 -6.36 9.00
CA ASP A 57 -6.53 -7.47 9.79
C ASP A 57 -7.67 -7.88 10.73
N ASP A 58 -8.62 -8.67 10.23
CA ASP A 58 -9.53 -9.50 11.01
C ASP A 58 -9.20 -10.97 10.72
N ALA A 59 -7.94 -11.33 10.96
CA ALA A 59 -7.62 -12.68 11.40
C ALA A 59 -7.91 -12.76 12.91
N GLY A 60 -9.19 -12.63 13.27
CA GLY A 60 -9.72 -12.96 14.58
C GLY A 60 -10.20 -14.40 14.59
N GLY A 61 -9.26 -15.35 14.69
CA GLY A 61 -9.52 -16.72 15.14
C GLY A 61 -9.26 -16.85 16.63
#